data_AF-A0A8H5W4R9-F1
#
_entry.id   AF-A0A8H5W4R9-F1
#
_cell.length_a   1.000
_cell.length_b   1.000
_cell.length_c   1.000
_cell.angle_alpha   90.00
_cell.angle_beta   90.00
_cell.angle_gamma   90.00
#
_symmetry.space_group_name_H-M   'P 1'
#
loop_
_entity.id
_entity.type
_entity.pdbx_description
1 polymer ?
#
loop_
_entity_poly.entity_id
_entity_poly.type
_entity_poly.pdbx_seq_one_letter_code
_entity_poly.pdbx_strand_id
1 'polypeptide(L)'
;MSSSASPCLDVDEITPAVVVWEHDGATHCFSKPDPKIDNIILRIHLSGLCATVELRFPMNLKGVDGISSVAISIDPSSITSFDFAFASTAPEAVQDKFKCPVACLKFQTNKNIRLLVPTAAKEPLAPSRTQSGKVLDALRMLSATTSFGIYVNATKLSKAELQSISDAVKQSRLVPFHNQHPPANTETKTIDLSPQDDAPPAYDETGSPPPAPPINERKRRRISSPDEARDELAQIWAELKARSEKDRLVQQELAALRQENSSLRTDLDQLRQQVTTFREDFSSLQRDVEQLQGQDKHSADVLEGYDTRLVELRDDLEDLDAKVDSIQEHRDENGVAQSFLDRVRSDVYDDIVTRLTS
;
A
#
# COMPACT_ATOMS: atom_id res chain seq x y z
N MET A 1 -30.90 -12.12 -3.93
CA MET A 1 -29.71 -12.33 -3.07
C MET A 1 -28.66 -11.34 -3.54
N SER A 2 -28.60 -10.17 -2.91
CA SER A 2 -27.66 -9.11 -3.27
C SER A 2 -26.31 -9.47 -2.69
N SER A 3 -25.36 -9.83 -3.55
CA SER A 3 -23.96 -10.03 -3.19
C SER A 3 -23.37 -8.70 -2.72
N SER A 4 -23.31 -8.49 -1.40
CA SER A 4 -22.49 -7.42 -0.84
C SER A 4 -21.04 -7.88 -0.90
N ALA A 5 -20.34 -7.50 -1.96
CA ALA A 5 -18.89 -7.56 -1.97
C ALA A 5 -18.37 -6.73 -0.79
N SER A 6 -17.85 -7.40 0.24
CA SER A 6 -17.10 -6.73 1.29
C SER A 6 -15.95 -5.97 0.61
N PRO A 7 -15.81 -4.65 0.81
CA PRO A 7 -14.64 -3.95 0.31
C PRO A 7 -13.42 -4.60 0.98
N CYS A 8 -12.50 -5.13 0.19
CA CYS A 8 -11.23 -5.61 0.68
C CYS A 8 -10.48 -4.40 1.25
N LEU A 9 -10.50 -4.25 2.57
CA LEU A 9 -9.78 -3.22 3.31
C LEU A 9 -8.32 -3.64 3.43
N ASP A 10 -7.53 -3.39 2.38
CA ASP A 10 -6.09 -3.58 2.41
C ASP A 10 -5.42 -2.24 2.14
N VAL A 11 -4.81 -1.64 3.17
CA VAL A 11 -4.15 -0.32 3.12
C VAL A 11 -2.82 -0.46 3.84
N ASP A 12 -1.70 -0.19 3.18
CA ASP A 12 -0.39 -0.10 3.84
C ASP A 12 0.29 1.20 3.41
N GLU A 13 0.23 2.21 4.27
CA GLU A 13 0.69 3.57 3.97
C GLU A 13 1.66 4.09 5.03
N ILE A 14 2.71 4.74 4.54
CA ILE A 14 3.77 5.36 5.33
C ILE A 14 3.97 6.78 4.83
N THR A 15 3.64 7.77 5.67
CA THR A 15 3.63 9.17 5.24
C THR A 15 4.10 10.12 6.35
N PRO A 16 4.76 11.23 6.00
CA PRO A 16 5.02 12.30 6.97
C PRO A 16 3.72 12.79 7.60
N ALA A 17 3.80 13.12 8.89
CA ALA A 17 2.65 13.51 9.68
C ALA A 17 2.93 14.72 10.58
N VAL A 18 1.88 15.48 10.87
CA VAL A 18 1.87 16.53 11.88
C VAL A 18 0.74 16.23 12.85
N VAL A 19 1.05 16.18 14.15
CA VAL A 19 0.09 15.80 15.19
C VAL A 19 -0.45 17.05 15.87
N VAL A 20 -1.75 17.10 16.08
CA VAL A 20 -2.46 18.20 16.72
C VAL A 20 -3.38 17.63 17.79
N TRP A 21 -3.41 18.23 18.99
CA TRP A 21 -4.32 17.80 20.06
C TRP A 21 -4.73 19.01 20.89
N GLU A 22 -5.80 18.85 21.66
CA GLU A 22 -6.24 19.88 22.61
C GLU A 22 -5.88 19.45 24.03
N HIS A 23 -5.25 20.35 24.77
CA HIS A 23 -4.89 20.15 26.17
C HIS A 23 -5.11 21.47 26.91
N ASP A 24 -5.81 21.44 28.04
CA ASP A 24 -6.14 22.62 28.86
C ASP A 24 -6.76 23.81 28.08
N GLY A 25 -7.58 23.52 27.06
CA GLY A 25 -8.23 24.55 26.24
C GLY A 25 -7.32 25.22 25.20
N ALA A 26 -6.07 24.77 25.07
CA ALA A 26 -5.15 25.20 24.04
C ALA A 26 -4.95 24.09 22.98
N THR A 27 -4.94 24.47 21.71
CA THR A 27 -4.60 23.56 20.61
C THR A 27 -3.07 23.49 20.46
N HIS A 28 -2.50 22.33 20.73
CA HIS A 28 -1.08 22.05 20.54
C HIS A 28 -0.84 21.43 19.16
N CYS A 29 0.19 21.89 18.45
CA CYS A 29 0.63 21.33 17.18
C CYS A 29 2.11 20.93 17.26
N PHE A 30 2.43 19.70 16.84
CA PHE A 30 3.78 19.18 16.86
C PHE A 30 4.21 18.63 15.49
N SER A 31 5.25 19.24 14.94
CA SER A 31 5.76 18.98 13.59
C SER A 31 7.29 18.87 13.49
N LYS A 32 8.01 19.06 14.60
CA LYS A 32 9.49 19.23 14.60
C LYS A 32 10.17 18.13 15.43
N PRO A 33 10.56 17.00 14.83
CA PRO A 33 11.30 15.95 15.53
C PRO A 33 12.77 16.35 15.80
N ASP A 34 13.55 15.45 16.41
CA ASP A 34 14.99 15.62 16.62
C ASP A 34 15.77 14.44 15.99
N PRO A 35 16.55 14.64 14.92
CA PRO A 35 16.95 15.93 14.35
C PRO A 35 15.85 16.58 13.50
N LYS A 36 15.87 17.91 13.39
CA LYS A 36 14.84 18.69 12.68
C LYS A 36 14.76 18.41 11.17
N ILE A 37 15.78 17.77 10.61
CA ILE A 37 15.82 17.32 9.21
C ILE A 37 14.87 16.15 8.96
N ASP A 38 14.52 15.39 9.99
CA ASP A 38 13.63 14.25 9.89
C ASP A 38 12.15 14.66 9.96
N ASN A 39 11.29 13.69 9.71
CA ASN A 39 9.85 13.82 9.80
C ASN A 39 9.28 12.86 10.83
N ILE A 40 8.19 13.27 11.47
CA ILE A 40 7.32 12.36 12.19
C ILE A 40 6.60 11.53 11.13
N ILE A 41 6.56 10.22 11.30
CA ILE A 41 6.01 9.29 10.30
C ILE A 41 4.75 8.66 10.86
N LEU A 42 3.66 8.71 10.11
CA LEU A 42 2.47 7.90 10.34
C LEU A 42 2.56 6.64 9.49
N ARG A 43 2.35 5.48 10.13
CA ARG A 43 2.14 4.20 9.48
C ARG A 43 0.72 3.73 9.76
N ILE A 44 -0.04 3.47 8.70
CA ILE A 44 -1.36 2.87 8.77
C ILE A 44 -1.29 1.58 7.97
N HIS A 45 -1.47 0.46 8.65
CA HIS A 45 -1.58 -0.85 8.02
C HIS A 45 -2.94 -1.46 8.37
N LEU A 46 -3.76 -1.73 7.37
CA LEU A 46 -5.02 -2.46 7.49
C LEU A 46 -4.96 -3.65 6.55
N SER A 47 -5.35 -4.82 7.05
CA SER A 47 -5.58 -6.00 6.23
C SER A 47 -6.83 -6.72 6.72
N GLY A 48 -7.90 -6.62 5.95
CA GLY A 48 -9.24 -7.08 6.33
C GLY A 48 -9.79 -6.29 7.51
N LEU A 49 -9.91 -6.94 8.68
CA LEU A 49 -10.36 -6.33 9.93
C LEU A 49 -9.22 -6.06 10.92
N CYS A 50 -8.00 -6.46 10.57
CA CYS A 50 -6.82 -6.21 11.37
C CYS A 50 -6.25 -4.83 11.04
N ALA A 51 -5.91 -4.03 12.05
CA ALA A 51 -5.33 -2.71 11.86
C ALA A 51 -4.11 -2.48 12.78
N THR A 52 -3.15 -1.70 12.28
CA THR A 52 -2.01 -1.16 13.03
C THR A 52 -1.89 0.31 12.66
N VAL A 53 -1.97 1.18 13.66
CA VAL A 53 -1.77 2.62 13.49
C VAL A 53 -0.64 3.06 14.41
N GLU A 54 0.48 3.47 13.81
CA GLU A 54 1.70 3.86 14.53
C GLU A 54 2.17 5.25 14.11
N LEU A 55 2.55 6.08 15.09
CA LEU A 55 3.24 7.34 14.88
C LEU A 55 4.68 7.23 15.38
N ARG A 56 5.68 7.49 14.52
CA ARG A 56 7.10 7.39 14.87
C ARG A 56 7.75 8.77 14.98
N PHE A 57 8.43 8.99 16.10
CA PHE A 57 9.07 10.23 16.47
C PHE A 57 10.58 10.02 16.60
N PRO A 58 11.38 10.52 15.64
CA PRO A 58 12.83 10.55 15.78
C PRO A 58 13.24 11.50 16.91
N MET A 59 14.09 11.00 17.82
CA MET A 59 14.71 11.77 18.90
C MET A 59 16.01 11.15 19.41
N ASN A 60 16.79 11.88 20.18
CA ASN A 60 17.98 11.35 20.84
C ASN A 60 17.68 11.15 22.34
N LEU A 61 17.73 9.89 22.79
CA LEU A 61 17.53 9.51 24.19
C LEU A 61 18.87 9.24 24.88
N LYS A 62 18.95 9.48 26.19
CA LYS A 62 20.12 9.09 26.98
C LYS A 62 20.18 7.56 27.08
N GLY A 63 21.35 6.99 26.79
CA GLY A 63 21.60 5.54 26.85
C GLY A 63 21.47 4.81 25.51
N VAL A 64 21.00 5.49 24.47
CA VAL A 64 20.98 4.96 23.10
C VAL A 64 21.99 5.75 22.26
N ASP A 65 22.87 5.04 21.56
CA ASP A 65 23.80 5.66 20.63
C ASP A 65 23.07 6.02 19.32
N GLY A 66 23.01 7.32 19.02
CA GLY A 66 22.40 7.84 17.79
C GLY A 66 20.91 8.21 17.92
N ILE A 67 20.25 8.32 16.77
CA ILE A 67 18.84 8.72 16.67
C ILE A 67 17.96 7.52 17.03
N SER A 68 17.22 7.65 18.12
CA SER A 68 16.19 6.72 18.57
C SER A 68 14.85 7.04 17.91
N SER A 69 14.06 6.03 17.57
CA SER A 69 12.67 6.22 17.14
C SER A 69 11.74 5.76 18.25
N VAL A 70 11.06 6.71 18.91
CA VAL A 70 9.97 6.40 19.84
C VAL A 70 8.68 6.31 19.04
N ALA A 71 7.92 5.25 19.21
CA ALA A 71 6.65 5.08 18.51
C ALA A 71 5.47 5.19 19.47
N ILE A 72 4.40 5.81 19.00
CA ILE A 72 3.07 5.77 19.59
C ILE A 72 2.29 4.70 18.83
N SER A 73 1.74 3.74 19.56
CA SER A 73 0.84 2.73 19.01
C SER A 73 -0.58 3.00 19.48
N ILE A 74 -1.49 3.17 18.52
CA ILE A 74 -2.91 3.38 18.77
C ILE A 74 -3.57 2.00 18.63
N ASP A 75 -4.10 1.48 19.73
CA ASP A 75 -4.86 0.23 19.74
C ASP A 75 -6.15 0.42 18.93
N PRO A 76 -6.36 -0.28 17.80
CA PRO A 76 -7.55 -0.09 16.97
C PRO A 76 -8.85 -0.35 17.73
N SER A 77 -8.83 -1.29 18.69
CA SER A 77 -9.99 -1.60 19.52
C SER A 77 -10.28 -0.53 20.57
N SER A 78 -9.38 0.44 20.76
CA SER A 78 -9.60 1.59 21.65
C SER A 78 -10.24 2.78 20.94
N ILE A 79 -10.31 2.78 19.60
CA ILE A 79 -10.85 3.89 18.82
C ILE A 79 -12.37 3.88 18.92
N THR A 80 -12.93 4.93 19.51
CA THR A 80 -14.37 5.15 19.69
C THR A 80 -14.99 5.96 18.57
N SER A 81 -14.24 6.91 18.01
CA SER A 81 -14.65 7.68 16.84
C SER A 81 -13.46 7.92 15.91
N PHE A 82 -13.74 7.91 14.61
CA PHE A 82 -12.81 8.26 13.55
C PHE A 82 -13.51 9.11 12.50
N ASP A 83 -13.07 10.36 12.39
CA ASP A 83 -13.53 11.32 11.41
C ASP A 83 -12.37 11.80 10.54
N PHE A 84 -12.68 12.22 9.32
CA PHE A 84 -11.66 12.77 8.42
C PHE A 84 -12.18 13.99 7.66
N ALA A 85 -11.28 14.91 7.34
CA ALA A 85 -11.57 16.09 6.55
C ALA A 85 -10.43 16.38 5.58
N PHE A 86 -10.78 16.64 4.32
CA PHE A 86 -9.83 17.10 3.31
C PHE A 86 -9.89 18.63 3.23
N ALA A 87 -8.73 19.28 3.25
CA ALA A 87 -8.61 20.72 3.09
C ALA A 87 -7.66 21.04 1.94
N SER A 88 -8.08 21.94 1.04
CA SER A 88 -7.25 22.46 -0.05
C SER A 88 -6.09 23.31 0.45
N THR A 89 -6.21 23.87 1.65
CA THR A 89 -5.19 24.69 2.31
C THR A 89 -4.98 24.17 3.73
N ALA A 90 -3.73 23.90 4.10
CA ALA A 90 -3.39 23.47 5.45
C ALA A 90 -3.61 24.61 6.46
N PRO A 91 -3.99 24.33 7.72
CA PRO A 91 -4.00 25.33 8.78
C PRO A 91 -2.61 25.96 8.97
N GLU A 92 -2.54 27.23 9.39
CA GLU A 92 -1.28 28.00 9.55
C GLU A 92 -0.19 27.22 10.32
N ALA A 93 -0.58 26.52 11.38
CA ALA A 93 0.31 25.70 12.20
C ALA A 93 0.94 24.48 11.47
N VAL A 94 0.41 24.11 10.30
CA VAL A 94 0.77 22.91 9.51
C VAL A 94 1.35 23.29 8.14
N GLN A 95 1.14 24.52 7.66
CA GLN A 95 1.63 25.03 6.37
C GLN A 95 3.16 25.00 6.25
N ASP A 96 3.87 25.16 7.37
CA ASP A 96 5.34 25.06 7.43
C ASP A 96 5.86 23.71 6.89
N LYS A 97 5.08 22.62 7.04
CA LYS A 97 5.45 21.26 6.63
C LYS A 97 4.75 20.82 5.34
N PHE A 98 3.48 21.18 5.14
CA PHE A 98 2.72 20.78 3.97
C PHE A 98 2.33 21.99 3.13
N LYS A 99 2.98 22.15 1.96
CA LYS A 99 2.63 23.15 0.93
C LYS A 99 1.51 22.67 -0.01
N CYS A 100 0.95 21.49 0.25
CA CYS A 100 0.00 20.79 -0.60
C CYS A 100 -1.33 20.59 0.14
N PRO A 101 -2.41 20.15 -0.56
CA PRO A 101 -3.65 19.76 0.09
C PRO A 101 -3.42 18.70 1.18
N VAL A 102 -4.11 18.83 2.31
CA VAL A 102 -3.94 17.98 3.49
C VAL A 102 -5.21 17.21 3.84
N ALA A 103 -5.03 16.01 4.37
CA ALA A 103 -6.07 15.23 5.03
C ALA A 103 -5.85 15.31 6.54
N CYS A 104 -6.87 15.71 7.28
CA CYS A 104 -6.92 15.67 8.73
C CYS A 104 -7.65 14.41 9.16
N LEU A 105 -6.97 13.53 9.90
CA LEU A 105 -7.50 12.31 10.49
C LEU A 105 -7.73 12.55 11.98
N LYS A 106 -8.98 12.55 12.43
CA LYS A 106 -9.36 12.82 13.82
C LYS A 106 -9.69 11.51 14.52
N PHE A 107 -8.99 11.26 15.61
CA PHE A 107 -9.13 10.06 16.42
C PHE A 107 -9.66 10.43 17.80
N GLN A 108 -10.60 9.61 18.28
CA GLN A 108 -11.05 9.63 19.67
C GLN A 108 -10.90 8.23 20.26
N THR A 109 -10.13 8.08 21.33
CA THR A 109 -9.85 6.79 21.98
C THR A 109 -10.43 6.72 23.39
N ASN A 110 -10.78 5.52 23.85
CA ASN A 110 -11.22 5.28 25.24
C ASN A 110 -10.09 4.84 26.18
N LYS A 111 -8.90 4.61 25.63
CA LYS A 111 -7.68 4.28 26.38
C LYS A 111 -6.60 5.30 26.04
N ASN A 112 -5.70 5.50 26.99
CA ASN A 112 -4.48 6.25 26.76
C ASN A 112 -3.61 5.53 25.73
N ILE A 113 -2.89 6.35 24.97
CA ILE A 113 -2.04 5.89 23.89
C ILE A 113 -0.81 5.19 24.47
N ARG A 114 -0.42 4.05 23.89
CA ARG A 114 0.76 3.30 24.35
C ARG A 114 2.04 3.80 23.68
N LEU A 115 3.09 3.98 24.48
CA LEU A 115 4.41 4.37 23.99
C LEU A 115 5.31 3.14 23.85
N LEU A 116 5.93 2.99 22.69
CA LEU A 116 6.93 1.99 22.34
C LEU A 116 8.29 2.67 22.26
N VAL A 117 9.22 2.24 23.11
CA VAL A 117 10.55 2.85 23.25
C VAL A 117 11.62 1.79 23.03
N PRO A 118 12.76 2.11 22.40
CA PRO A 118 13.88 1.16 22.30
C PRO A 118 14.31 0.61 23.67
N THR A 119 14.53 -0.69 23.77
CA THR A 119 14.95 -1.38 25.03
C THR A 119 16.28 -0.87 25.57
N ALA A 120 17.14 -0.32 24.70
CA ALA A 120 18.41 0.30 25.10
C ALA A 120 18.23 1.64 25.85
N ALA A 121 17.04 2.26 25.84
CA ALA A 121 16.79 3.51 26.53
C ALA A 121 16.77 3.30 28.05
N LYS A 122 17.48 4.18 28.78
CA LYS A 122 17.45 4.16 30.26
C LYS A 122 16.13 4.72 30.78
N GLU A 123 15.56 4.05 31.79
CA GLU A 123 14.39 4.52 32.53
C GLU A 123 14.82 5.34 33.76
N PRO A 124 14.18 6.47 34.08
CA PRO A 124 13.12 7.16 33.31
C PRO A 124 13.66 7.81 32.02
N LEU A 125 12.80 7.90 30.99
CA LEU A 125 13.19 8.45 29.68
C LEU A 125 13.73 9.87 29.83
N ALA A 126 15.03 10.02 29.57
CA ALA A 126 15.71 11.29 29.64
C ALA A 126 16.21 11.69 28.24
N PRO A 127 15.88 12.91 27.77
CA PRO A 127 16.38 13.41 26.50
C PRO A 127 17.89 13.65 26.59
N SER A 128 18.63 13.36 25.52
CA SER A 128 20.05 13.75 25.44
C SER A 128 20.24 15.19 24.95
N ARG A 129 19.21 15.78 24.33
CA ARG A 129 19.22 17.13 23.75
C ARG A 129 17.96 17.92 24.12
N THR A 130 18.06 19.25 24.15
CA THR A 130 16.93 20.14 24.44
C THR A 130 15.75 19.95 23.48
N GLN A 131 16.00 19.72 22.19
CA GLN A 131 14.92 19.47 21.22
C GLN A 131 14.25 18.12 21.46
N SER A 132 15.01 17.06 21.75
CA SER A 132 14.47 15.77 22.18
C SER A 132 13.62 15.88 23.45
N GLY A 133 13.96 16.80 24.36
CA GLY A 133 13.14 17.12 25.54
C GLY A 133 11.76 17.63 25.15
N LYS A 134 11.70 18.60 24.22
CA LYS A 134 10.43 19.09 23.69
C LYS A 134 9.59 18.00 23.01
N VAL A 135 10.24 17.03 22.35
CA VAL A 135 9.53 15.90 21.73
C VAL A 135 8.95 14.99 22.82
N LEU A 136 9.73 14.67 23.86
CA LEU A 136 9.27 13.86 25.00
C LEU A 136 8.12 14.53 25.77
N ASP A 137 8.18 15.84 26.00
CA ASP A 137 7.11 16.58 26.65
C ASP A 137 5.83 16.58 25.82
N ALA A 138 5.95 16.74 24.49
CA ALA A 138 4.83 16.60 23.56
C ALA A 138 4.21 15.20 23.62
N LEU A 139 5.02 14.15 23.69
CA LEU A 139 4.53 12.77 23.81
C LEU A 139 3.83 12.52 25.14
N ARG A 140 4.34 13.08 26.26
CA ARG A 140 3.69 13.00 27.59
C ARG A 140 2.31 13.66 27.57
N MET A 141 2.19 14.84 26.96
CA MET A 141 0.90 15.52 26.81
C MET A 141 -0.05 14.74 25.90
N LEU A 142 0.46 14.21 24.79
CA LEU A 142 -0.35 13.44 23.84
C LEU A 142 -0.82 12.11 24.45
N SER A 143 0.00 11.42 25.24
CA SER A 143 -0.39 10.17 25.90
C SER A 143 -1.48 10.35 26.95
N ALA A 144 -1.56 11.54 27.56
CA ALA A 144 -2.63 11.90 28.50
C ALA A 144 -3.94 12.33 27.80
N THR A 145 -3.91 12.49 26.47
CA THR A 145 -5.06 12.99 25.70
C THR A 145 -5.74 11.85 24.95
N THR A 146 -7.08 11.88 24.93
CA THR A 146 -7.91 10.86 24.25
C THR A 146 -8.49 11.34 22.91
N SER A 147 -8.31 12.61 22.57
CA SER A 147 -8.76 13.23 21.32
C SER A 147 -7.60 13.94 20.63
N PHE A 148 -7.23 13.49 19.43
CA PHE A 148 -6.13 14.08 18.67
C PHE A 148 -6.37 13.95 17.17
N GLY A 149 -5.78 14.86 16.41
CA GLY A 149 -5.79 14.92 14.96
C GLY A 149 -4.41 14.69 14.37
N ILE A 150 -4.34 14.01 13.23
CA ILE A 150 -3.12 13.79 12.47
C ILE A 150 -3.31 14.35 11.07
N TYR A 151 -2.46 15.30 10.68
CA TYR A 151 -2.42 15.85 9.34
C TYR A 151 -1.42 15.10 8.47
N VAL A 152 -1.87 14.68 7.30
CA VAL A 152 -1.07 14.00 6.27
C VAL A 152 -1.33 14.62 4.90
N ASN A 153 -0.50 14.29 3.92
CA ASN A 153 -0.73 14.71 2.54
C ASN A 153 -2.01 14.05 1.97
N ALA A 154 -2.92 14.85 1.41
CA ALA A 154 -4.19 14.37 0.86
C ALA A 154 -4.03 13.38 -0.31
N THR A 155 -2.89 13.37 -1.01
CA THR A 155 -2.66 12.43 -2.12
C THR A 155 -2.30 11.02 -1.67
N LYS A 156 -2.04 10.83 -0.37
CA LYS A 156 -1.56 9.56 0.19
C LYS A 156 -2.67 8.64 0.69
N LEU A 157 -3.87 9.18 0.93
CA LEU A 157 -5.02 8.40 1.38
C LEU A 157 -6.24 8.84 0.57
N SER A 158 -6.88 7.90 -0.10
CA SER A 158 -8.11 8.16 -0.85
C SER A 158 -9.30 8.33 0.10
N LYS A 159 -10.31 9.07 -0.36
CA LYS A 159 -11.57 9.23 0.38
C LYS A 159 -12.26 7.88 0.62
N ALA A 160 -12.15 6.93 -0.30
CA ALA A 160 -12.78 5.61 -0.17
C ALA A 160 -12.13 4.76 0.93
N GLU A 161 -10.81 4.82 1.06
CA GLU A 161 -10.07 4.12 2.12
C GLU A 161 -10.41 4.70 3.50
N LEU A 162 -10.38 6.03 3.65
CA LEU A 162 -10.74 6.69 4.91
C LEU A 162 -12.20 6.45 5.30
N GLN A 163 -13.10 6.40 4.32
CA GLN A 163 -14.50 6.06 4.58
C GLN A 163 -14.65 4.63 5.07
N SER A 164 -13.92 3.69 4.47
CA SER A 164 -13.95 2.29 4.87
C SER A 164 -13.39 2.09 6.29
N ILE A 165 -12.33 2.84 6.65
CA ILE A 165 -11.81 2.88 8.03
C ILE A 165 -12.86 3.44 9.01
N SER A 166 -13.51 4.55 8.67
CA SER A 166 -14.56 5.15 9.50
C SER A 166 -15.73 4.20 9.72
N ASP A 167 -16.16 3.50 8.68
CA ASP A 167 -17.26 2.54 8.77
C ASP A 167 -16.87 1.31 9.61
N ALA A 168 -15.62 0.83 9.49
CA ALA A 168 -15.10 -0.27 10.31
C ALA A 168 -14.99 0.11 11.80
N VAL A 169 -14.59 1.36 12.11
CA VAL A 169 -14.57 1.90 13.49
C VAL A 169 -15.99 1.98 14.06
N LYS A 170 -16.95 2.54 13.31
CA LYS A 170 -18.35 2.66 13.74
C LYS A 170 -19.01 1.31 14.01
N GLN A 171 -18.59 0.27 13.30
CA GLN A 171 -19.07 -1.08 13.51
C GLN A 171 -18.27 -1.84 14.59
N SER A 172 -17.28 -1.19 15.21
CA SER A 172 -16.35 -1.77 16.20
C SER A 172 -15.69 -3.08 15.73
N ARG A 173 -15.37 -3.15 14.43
CA ARG A 173 -14.83 -4.37 13.80
C ARG A 173 -13.31 -4.41 13.73
N LEU A 174 -12.63 -3.31 14.05
CA LEU A 174 -11.18 -3.25 13.98
C LEU A 174 -10.55 -3.99 15.17
N VAL A 175 -9.71 -4.97 14.83
CA VAL A 175 -8.93 -5.75 15.78
C VAL A 175 -7.45 -5.41 15.57
N PRO A 176 -6.64 -5.27 16.63
CA PRO A 176 -5.18 -5.22 16.47
C PRO A 176 -4.68 -6.50 15.80
N PHE A 177 -3.59 -6.43 15.04
CA PHE A 177 -2.90 -7.63 14.60
C PHE A 177 -2.45 -8.45 15.83
N HIS A 178 -3.09 -9.60 16.07
CA HIS A 178 -2.77 -10.48 17.19
C HIS A 178 -1.46 -11.20 16.89
N ASN A 179 -0.38 -10.77 17.54
CA ASN A 179 0.93 -11.42 17.57
C ASN A 179 1.42 -11.95 16.22
N GLN A 180 2.01 -11.05 15.43
CA GLN A 180 3.23 -11.42 14.71
C GLN A 180 4.32 -10.49 15.20
N HIS A 181 5.45 -11.11 15.53
CA HIS A 181 6.70 -10.54 16.01
C HIS A 181 6.87 -9.03 15.72
N PRO A 182 7.41 -8.23 16.69
CA PRO A 182 7.98 -6.94 16.31
C PRO A 182 8.88 -7.18 15.11
N PRO A 183 8.79 -6.37 14.03
CA PRO A 183 9.63 -6.56 12.88
C PRO A 183 11.05 -6.72 13.40
N ALA A 184 11.69 -7.81 12.97
CA ALA A 184 13.06 -8.11 13.31
C ALA A 184 13.85 -6.80 13.23
N ASN A 185 14.72 -6.56 14.22
CA ASN A 185 15.70 -5.47 14.34
C ASN A 185 15.37 -4.31 15.30
N THR A 186 14.27 -4.29 16.07
CA THR A 186 14.12 -3.26 17.13
C THR A 186 13.46 -3.84 18.37
N GLU A 187 14.26 -4.20 19.37
CA GLU A 187 13.75 -4.48 20.71
C GLU A 187 13.09 -3.20 21.24
N THR A 188 11.76 -3.19 21.34
CA THR A 188 10.99 -2.07 21.89
C THR A 188 10.22 -2.51 23.14
N LYS A 189 10.39 -1.77 24.24
CA LYS A 189 9.62 -1.92 25.48
C LYS A 189 8.40 -0.98 25.45
N THR A 190 7.27 -1.46 25.97
CA THR A 190 6.08 -0.60 26.19
C THR A 190 6.22 0.12 27.54
N ILE A 191 6.07 1.44 27.55
CA ILE A 191 6.14 2.25 28.76
C ILE A 191 4.82 3.04 28.89
N ASP A 192 4.27 3.06 30.10
CA ASP A 192 3.16 3.95 30.47
C ASP A 192 3.75 5.22 31.10
N LEU A 193 3.56 6.36 30.43
CA LEU A 193 3.98 7.66 30.95
C LEU A 193 2.88 8.18 31.87
N SER A 194 2.82 7.67 33.10
CA SER A 194 2.04 8.36 34.14
C SER A 194 2.68 9.73 34.43
N PRO A 195 1.89 10.80 34.63
CA PRO A 195 2.42 12.06 35.14
C PRO A 195 3.01 11.79 36.51
N GLN A 196 4.34 11.80 36.61
CA GLN A 196 5.01 11.81 37.88
C GLN A 196 4.84 13.22 38.44
N ASP A 197 3.96 13.36 39.43
CA ASP A 197 3.91 14.47 40.38
C ASP A 197 5.24 14.51 41.17
N ASP A 198 6.33 14.89 40.52
CA ASP A 198 7.53 15.38 41.19
C ASP A 198 7.36 16.89 41.40
N ALA A 199 6.37 17.25 42.22
CA ALA A 199 6.52 18.47 43.00
C ALA A 199 7.72 18.23 43.93
N PRO A 200 8.82 19.01 43.84
CA PRO A 200 9.84 18.94 44.87
C PRO A 200 9.17 19.28 46.22
N PRO A 201 9.49 18.57 47.31
CA PRO A 201 8.90 18.86 48.60
C PRO A 201 9.09 20.35 48.91
N ALA A 202 7.99 21.00 49.31
CA ALA A 202 8.01 22.37 49.79
C ALA A 202 8.94 22.44 51.01
N TYR A 203 10.12 23.06 50.82
CA TYR A 203 11.01 23.41 51.92
C TYR A 203 10.47 24.63 52.64
N ASP A 204 9.44 24.43 53.46
CA ASP A 204 9.10 25.35 54.54
C ASP A 204 9.39 24.64 55.86
N GLU A 205 10.67 24.55 56.21
CA GLU A 205 11.17 24.67 57.59
C GLU A 205 12.65 25.06 57.51
N THR A 206 12.92 26.36 57.43
CA THR A 206 14.27 26.91 57.62
C THR A 206 14.64 26.81 59.10
N GLY A 207 15.13 25.64 59.51
CA GLY A 207 15.97 25.52 60.70
C GLY A 207 17.30 26.21 60.45
N SER A 208 17.67 27.14 61.34
CA SER A 208 18.91 27.94 61.27
C SER A 208 20.15 27.10 60.93
N PRO A 209 21.07 27.58 60.06
CA PRO A 209 22.26 26.81 59.72
C PRO A 209 23.16 26.66 60.96
N PRO A 210 23.71 25.46 61.24
CA PRO A 210 24.74 25.33 62.25
C PRO A 210 26.03 26.03 61.77
N PRO A 211 26.85 26.57 62.69
CA PRO A 211 28.04 27.33 62.33
C PRO A 211 29.04 26.45 61.59
N ALA A 212 29.70 27.02 60.58
CA ALA A 212 30.65 26.34 59.72
C ALA A 212 31.81 25.72 60.54
N PRO A 213 32.16 24.44 60.32
CA PRO A 213 33.37 23.85 60.90
C PRO A 213 34.63 24.48 60.27
N PRO A 214 35.75 24.53 61.01
CA PRO A 214 36.98 25.15 60.52
C PRO A 214 37.53 24.40 59.31
N ILE A 215 37.92 25.17 58.29
CA ILE A 215 38.59 24.70 57.08
C ILE A 215 39.98 24.18 57.48
N ASN A 216 40.08 22.87 57.64
CA ASN A 216 41.37 22.20 57.70
C ASN A 216 41.81 21.92 56.25
N GLU A 217 42.69 22.78 55.73
CA GLU A 217 43.42 22.48 54.50
C GLU A 217 44.33 21.27 54.72
N ARG A 218 44.33 20.37 53.72
CA ARG A 218 45.19 19.18 53.55
C ARG A 218 44.64 17.88 54.17
N LYS A 219 43.73 17.23 53.43
CA LYS A 219 43.77 15.77 53.29
C LYS A 219 44.27 15.41 51.89
N ARG A 220 45.54 14.99 51.83
CA ARG A 220 46.13 14.31 50.67
C ARG A 220 45.25 13.11 50.30
N ARG A 221 45.01 12.90 49.01
CA ARG A 221 44.48 11.62 48.48
C ARG A 221 45.30 10.48 49.12
N ARG A 222 44.62 9.51 49.72
CA ARG A 222 45.22 8.21 50.07
C ARG A 222 45.80 7.63 48.79
N ILE A 223 47.08 7.29 48.82
CA ILE A 223 47.71 6.45 47.80
C ILE A 223 47.09 5.06 47.99
N SER A 224 46.37 4.57 46.99
CA SER A 224 45.82 3.21 46.97
C SER A 224 46.94 2.19 47.11
N SER A 225 46.64 1.04 47.72
CA SER A 225 47.65 0.00 47.90
C SER A 225 48.09 -0.56 46.53
N PRO A 226 49.34 -1.04 46.38
CA PRO A 226 49.82 -1.62 45.13
C PRO A 226 48.95 -2.78 44.59
N ASP A 227 48.25 -3.50 45.47
CA ASP A 227 47.37 -4.61 45.10
C ASP A 227 46.04 -4.12 44.49
N GLU A 228 45.43 -3.05 45.03
CA GLU A 228 44.21 -2.45 44.46
C GLU A 228 44.45 -1.91 43.04
N ALA A 229 45.61 -1.27 42.81
CA ALA A 229 45.97 -0.79 41.47
C ALA A 229 46.17 -1.93 40.46
N ARG A 230 46.65 -3.10 40.92
CA ARG A 230 46.85 -4.29 40.09
C ARG A 230 45.51 -4.94 39.72
N ASP A 231 44.57 -4.98 40.65
CA ASP A 231 43.22 -5.50 40.43
C ASP A 231 42.40 -4.61 39.48
N GLU A 232 42.50 -3.28 39.63
CA GLU A 232 41.90 -2.31 38.70
C GLU A 232 42.45 -2.49 37.28
N LEU A 233 43.77 -2.64 37.14
CA LEU A 233 44.40 -2.93 35.85
C LEU A 233 43.92 -4.26 35.26
N ALA A 234 43.78 -5.31 36.07
CA ALA A 234 43.27 -6.60 35.62
C ALA A 234 41.82 -6.49 35.13
N GLN A 235 40.97 -5.72 35.81
CA GLN A 235 39.59 -5.46 35.39
C GLN A 235 39.53 -4.67 34.07
N ILE A 236 40.37 -3.66 33.90
CA ILE A 236 40.48 -2.90 32.64
C ILE A 236 40.90 -3.81 31.48
N TRP A 237 41.88 -4.70 31.71
CA TRP A 237 42.31 -5.66 30.70
C TRP A 237 41.23 -6.69 30.34
N ALA A 238 40.43 -7.12 31.32
CA ALA A 238 39.30 -8.01 31.08
C ALA A 238 38.21 -7.32 30.25
N GLU A 239 37.86 -6.07 30.58
CA GLU A 239 36.88 -5.28 29.83
C GLU A 239 37.35 -5.01 28.39
N LEU A 240 38.64 -4.69 28.21
CA LEU A 240 39.22 -4.46 26.88
C LEU A 240 39.15 -5.72 26.01
N LYS A 241 39.46 -6.89 26.57
CA LYS A 241 39.32 -8.18 25.88
C LYS A 241 37.86 -8.50 25.55
N ALA A 242 36.94 -8.24 26.48
CA ALA A 242 35.52 -8.44 26.25
C ALA A 242 34.99 -7.51 25.14
N ARG A 243 35.49 -6.28 25.08
CA ARG A 243 35.15 -5.32 24.02
C ARG A 243 35.73 -5.73 22.66
N SER A 244 37.01 -6.15 22.61
CA SER A 244 37.61 -6.61 21.36
C SER A 244 36.89 -7.83 20.77
N GLU A 245 36.40 -8.72 21.63
CA GLU A 245 35.64 -9.88 21.19
C GLU A 245 34.25 -9.50 20.66
N LYS A 246 33.55 -8.55 21.31
CA LYS A 246 32.31 -7.98 20.77
C LYS A 246 32.54 -7.29 19.41
N ASP A 247 33.59 -6.49 19.30
CA ASP A 247 33.95 -5.82 18.04
C ASP A 247 34.21 -6.84 16.92
N ARG A 248 34.86 -7.97 17.24
CA ARG A 248 35.09 -9.09 16.32
C ARG A 248 33.78 -9.72 15.85
N LEU A 249 32.83 -9.98 16.76
CA LEU A 249 31.52 -10.54 16.41
C LEU A 249 30.71 -9.58 15.54
N VAL A 250 30.69 -8.30 15.88
CA VAL A 250 30.02 -7.26 15.08
C VAL A 250 30.63 -7.18 13.68
N GLN A 251 31.96 -7.29 13.54
CA GLN A 251 32.60 -7.32 12.22
C GLN A 251 32.19 -8.54 11.39
N GLN A 252 32.03 -9.71 12.03
CA GLN A 252 31.56 -10.93 11.35
C GLN A 252 30.11 -10.80 10.88
N GLU A 253 29.22 -10.27 11.73
CA GLU A 253 27.82 -10.02 11.38
C GLU A 253 27.70 -8.99 10.25
N LEU A 254 28.49 -7.90 10.32
CA LEU A 254 28.55 -6.88 9.28
C LEU A 254 29.07 -7.44 7.94
N ALA A 255 29.99 -8.42 7.97
CA ALA A 255 30.45 -9.10 6.77
C ALA A 255 29.35 -10.01 6.17
N ALA A 256 28.64 -10.76 7.03
CA ALA A 256 27.51 -11.60 6.61
C ALA A 256 26.38 -10.77 5.99
N LEU A 257 25.99 -9.67 6.64
CA LEU A 257 24.97 -8.75 6.13
C LEU A 257 25.37 -8.11 4.79
N ARG A 258 26.66 -7.80 4.58
CA ARG A 258 27.14 -7.31 3.27
C ARG A 258 27.05 -8.38 2.19
N GLN A 259 27.33 -9.63 2.52
CA GLN A 259 27.18 -10.74 1.59
C GLN A 259 25.71 -10.96 1.23
N GLU A 260 24.82 -10.97 2.22
CA GLU A 260 23.37 -11.08 2.00
C GLU A 260 22.83 -9.92 1.15
N ASN A 261 23.22 -8.68 1.44
CA ASN A 261 22.83 -7.52 0.64
C ASN A 261 23.31 -7.63 -0.81
N SER A 262 24.50 -8.21 -1.04
CA SER A 262 25.04 -8.44 -2.38
C SER A 262 24.27 -9.53 -3.13
N SER A 263 23.85 -10.59 -2.42
CA SER A 263 22.95 -11.63 -2.97
C SER A 263 21.60 -11.03 -3.35
N LEU A 264 20.96 -10.28 -2.44
CA LEU A 264 19.66 -9.66 -2.68
C LEU A 264 19.68 -8.68 -3.85
N ARG A 265 20.79 -7.93 -4.03
CA ARG A 265 20.96 -7.07 -5.22
C ARG A 265 21.00 -7.88 -6.51
N THR A 266 21.70 -9.01 -6.50
CA THR A 266 21.78 -9.92 -7.66
C THR A 266 20.40 -10.49 -7.99
N ASP A 267 19.66 -10.95 -6.98
CA ASP A 267 18.30 -11.48 -7.16
C ASP A 267 17.35 -10.41 -7.70
N LEU A 268 17.47 -9.17 -7.21
CA LEU A 268 16.67 -8.04 -7.68
C LEU A 268 16.97 -7.69 -9.14
N ASP A 269 18.25 -7.72 -9.55
CA ASP A 269 18.63 -7.48 -10.94
C ASP A 269 18.16 -8.63 -11.87
N GLN A 270 18.19 -9.88 -11.41
CA GLN A 270 17.59 -11.00 -12.14
C GLN A 270 16.07 -10.84 -12.29
N LEU A 271 15.37 -10.43 -11.23
CA LEU A 271 13.93 -10.21 -11.28
C LEU A 271 13.57 -9.08 -12.25
N ARG A 272 14.34 -7.99 -12.25
CA ARG A 272 14.19 -6.90 -13.23
C ARG A 272 14.36 -7.41 -14.66
N GLN A 273 15.34 -8.27 -14.91
CA GLN A 273 15.55 -8.86 -16.23
C GLN A 273 14.37 -9.75 -16.65
N GLN A 274 13.85 -10.58 -15.75
CA GLN A 274 12.66 -11.39 -16.02
C GLN A 274 11.43 -10.53 -16.35
N VAL A 275 11.20 -9.45 -15.60
CA VAL A 275 10.11 -8.49 -15.88
C VAL A 275 10.27 -7.84 -17.25
N THR A 276 11.49 -7.51 -17.67
CA THR A 276 11.72 -6.96 -19.02
C THR A 276 11.40 -7.98 -20.11
N THR A 277 11.81 -9.25 -19.94
CA THR A 277 11.49 -10.33 -20.88
C THR A 277 9.99 -10.56 -20.97
N PHE A 278 9.28 -10.65 -19.82
CA PHE A 278 7.82 -10.80 -19.85
C PHE A 278 7.09 -9.65 -20.54
N ARG A 279 7.61 -8.42 -20.42
CA ARG A 279 7.05 -7.26 -21.13
C ARG A 279 7.25 -7.37 -22.64
N GLU A 280 8.40 -7.86 -23.08
CA GLU A 280 8.69 -8.11 -24.50
C GLU A 280 7.79 -9.22 -25.06
N ASP A 281 7.65 -10.33 -24.34
CA ASP A 281 6.77 -11.45 -24.69
C ASP A 281 5.31 -11.00 -24.79
N PHE A 282 4.83 -10.22 -23.82
CA PHE A 282 3.47 -9.67 -23.84
C PHE A 282 3.25 -8.76 -25.05
N SER A 283 4.24 -7.91 -25.38
CA SER A 283 4.18 -7.04 -26.55
C SER A 283 4.18 -7.84 -27.86
N SER A 284 4.88 -8.98 -27.90
CA SER A 284 4.84 -9.90 -29.04
C SER A 284 3.47 -10.55 -29.18
N LEU A 285 2.94 -11.10 -28.08
CA LEU A 285 1.63 -11.75 -28.07
C LEU A 285 0.51 -10.79 -28.48
N GLN A 286 0.58 -9.53 -28.05
CA GLN A 286 -0.37 -8.50 -28.48
C GLN A 286 -0.34 -8.32 -30.00
N ARG A 287 0.86 -8.27 -30.62
CA ARG A 287 1.00 -8.14 -32.07
C ARG A 287 0.45 -9.37 -32.80
N ASP A 288 0.66 -10.56 -32.26
CA ASP A 288 0.14 -11.80 -32.83
C ASP A 288 -1.40 -11.83 -32.79
N VAL A 289 -2.01 -11.34 -31.70
CA VAL A 289 -3.47 -11.20 -31.58
C VAL A 289 -4.01 -10.19 -32.59
N GLU A 290 -3.37 -9.02 -32.74
CA GLU A 290 -3.75 -8.01 -33.73
C GLU A 290 -3.67 -8.57 -35.17
N GLN A 291 -2.63 -9.37 -35.47
CA GLN A 291 -2.48 -10.03 -36.76
C GLN A 291 -3.60 -11.05 -37.01
N LEU A 292 -3.92 -11.91 -36.03
CA LEU A 292 -4.99 -12.89 -36.15
C LEU A 292 -6.36 -12.22 -36.34
N GLN A 293 -6.64 -11.14 -35.63
CA GLN A 293 -7.86 -10.35 -35.83
C GLN A 293 -7.94 -9.76 -37.24
N GLY A 294 -6.82 -9.29 -37.79
CA GLY A 294 -6.74 -8.83 -39.17
C GLY A 294 -7.03 -9.94 -40.18
N GLN A 295 -6.50 -11.16 -39.95
CA GLN A 295 -6.76 -12.32 -40.79
C GLN A 295 -8.21 -12.79 -40.73
N ASP A 296 -8.82 -12.77 -39.55
CA ASP A 296 -10.23 -13.13 -39.34
C ASP A 296 -11.16 -12.16 -40.08
N LYS A 297 -10.89 -10.85 -39.95
CA LYS A 297 -11.61 -9.82 -40.72
C LYS A 297 -11.47 -10.03 -42.23
N HIS A 298 -10.26 -10.26 -42.72
CA HIS A 298 -10.06 -10.54 -44.15
C HIS A 298 -10.82 -11.78 -44.61
N SER A 299 -10.85 -12.84 -43.79
CA SER A 299 -11.61 -14.05 -44.10
C SER A 299 -13.12 -13.80 -44.13
N ALA A 300 -13.63 -12.97 -43.21
CA ALA A 300 -15.02 -12.54 -43.21
C ALA A 300 -15.38 -11.74 -44.47
N ASP A 301 -14.55 -10.78 -44.88
CA ASP A 301 -14.75 -9.98 -46.11
C ASP A 301 -14.76 -10.90 -47.36
N VAL A 302 -13.89 -11.91 -47.40
CA VAL A 302 -13.85 -12.90 -48.49
C VAL A 302 -15.12 -13.75 -48.53
N LEU A 303 -15.62 -14.19 -47.38
CA LEU A 303 -16.88 -14.95 -47.28
C LEU A 303 -18.08 -14.12 -47.75
N GLU A 304 -18.18 -12.86 -47.35
CA GLU A 304 -19.23 -11.94 -47.82
C GLU A 304 -19.17 -11.75 -49.35
N GLY A 305 -17.95 -11.71 -49.91
CA GLY A 305 -17.75 -11.70 -51.36
C GLY A 305 -18.25 -12.97 -52.05
N TYR A 306 -18.10 -14.15 -51.42
CA TYR A 306 -18.69 -15.39 -51.93
C TYR A 306 -20.21 -15.39 -51.83
N ASP A 307 -20.80 -14.91 -50.73
CA ASP A 307 -22.25 -14.80 -50.57
C ASP A 307 -22.87 -13.91 -51.66
N THR A 308 -22.22 -12.78 -51.98
CA THR A 308 -22.65 -11.89 -53.07
C THR A 308 -22.68 -12.61 -54.41
N ARG A 309 -21.62 -13.36 -54.74
CA ARG A 309 -21.55 -14.15 -55.98
C ARG A 309 -22.58 -15.28 -56.03
N LEU A 310 -22.88 -15.90 -54.90
CA LEU A 310 -23.92 -16.93 -54.83
C LEU A 310 -25.32 -16.35 -55.09
N VAL A 311 -25.57 -15.13 -54.62
CA VAL A 311 -26.80 -14.38 -54.94
C VAL A 311 -26.87 -14.10 -56.44
N GLU A 312 -25.81 -13.56 -57.04
CA GLU A 312 -25.75 -13.30 -58.49
C GLU A 312 -26.01 -14.58 -59.31
N LEU A 313 -25.35 -15.69 -58.96
CA LEU A 313 -25.55 -16.98 -59.65
C LEU A 313 -26.96 -17.54 -59.49
N ARG A 314 -27.61 -17.31 -58.35
CA ARG A 314 -29.00 -17.73 -58.13
C ARG A 314 -29.95 -16.93 -59.02
N ASP A 315 -29.74 -15.61 -59.12
CA ASP A 315 -30.55 -14.74 -59.96
C ASP A 315 -30.34 -15.09 -61.45
N ASP A 316 -29.11 -15.37 -61.89
CA ASP A 316 -28.80 -15.89 -63.23
C ASP A 316 -29.50 -17.22 -63.53
N LEU A 317 -29.61 -18.11 -62.54
CA LEU A 317 -30.32 -19.39 -62.67
C LEU A 317 -31.83 -19.18 -62.82
N GLU A 318 -32.43 -18.25 -62.08
CA GLU A 318 -33.85 -17.90 -62.18
C GLU A 318 -34.17 -17.30 -63.56
N ASP A 319 -33.30 -16.42 -64.07
CA ASP A 319 -33.39 -15.88 -65.43
C ASP A 319 -33.30 -16.99 -66.51
N LEU A 320 -32.43 -17.97 -66.30
CA LEU A 320 -32.28 -19.10 -67.21
C LEU A 320 -33.51 -20.01 -67.17
N ASP A 321 -34.06 -20.27 -65.99
CA ASP A 321 -35.28 -21.06 -65.77
C ASP A 321 -36.46 -20.43 -66.53
N ALA A 322 -36.67 -19.11 -66.38
CA ALA A 322 -37.69 -18.37 -67.12
C ALA A 322 -37.53 -18.46 -68.64
N LYS A 323 -36.28 -18.45 -69.15
CA LYS A 323 -36.01 -18.65 -70.59
C LYS A 323 -36.32 -20.08 -71.03
N VAL A 324 -36.02 -21.08 -70.21
CA VAL A 324 -36.34 -22.49 -70.49
C VAL A 324 -37.85 -22.69 -70.56
N ASP A 325 -38.61 -22.13 -69.61
CA ASP A 325 -40.07 -22.17 -69.61
C ASP A 325 -40.67 -21.54 -70.87
N SER A 326 -40.19 -20.35 -71.28
CA SER A 326 -40.63 -19.70 -72.51
C SER A 326 -40.35 -20.55 -73.76
N ILE A 327 -39.19 -21.19 -73.84
CA ILE A 327 -38.87 -22.10 -74.96
C ILE A 327 -39.77 -23.33 -74.94
N GLN A 328 -40.04 -23.88 -73.77
CA GLN A 328 -40.90 -25.05 -73.60
C GLN A 328 -42.35 -24.72 -73.99
N GLU A 329 -42.88 -23.57 -73.56
CA GLU A 329 -44.20 -23.08 -73.97
C GLU A 329 -44.29 -22.89 -75.49
N HIS A 330 -43.31 -22.23 -76.12
CA HIS A 330 -43.28 -22.08 -77.59
C HIS A 330 -43.12 -23.42 -78.35
N ARG A 331 -42.45 -24.40 -77.76
CA ARG A 331 -42.41 -25.76 -78.33
C ARG A 331 -43.79 -26.42 -78.27
N ASP A 332 -44.51 -26.25 -77.17
CA ASP A 332 -45.85 -26.80 -76.99
C ASP A 332 -46.91 -26.06 -77.83
N GLU A 333 -46.73 -24.75 -78.08
CA GLU A 333 -47.47 -23.97 -79.08
C GLU A 333 -47.19 -24.46 -80.52
N ASN A 334 -45.94 -24.82 -80.82
CA ASN A 334 -45.60 -25.59 -82.04
C ASN A 334 -46.20 -27.00 -82.04
N GLY A 335 -46.76 -27.48 -80.93
CA GLY A 335 -47.66 -28.64 -80.89
C GLY A 335 -48.90 -28.46 -81.79
N VAL A 336 -49.33 -27.22 -82.05
CA VAL A 336 -50.34 -26.91 -83.08
C VAL A 336 -49.82 -27.31 -84.46
N ALA A 337 -48.53 -27.07 -84.75
CA ALA A 337 -47.90 -27.53 -85.99
C ALA A 337 -47.78 -29.07 -86.04
N GLN A 338 -47.53 -29.75 -84.92
CA GLN A 338 -47.59 -31.22 -84.86
C GLN A 338 -49.01 -31.75 -85.11
N SER A 339 -50.03 -31.14 -84.51
CA SER A 339 -51.43 -31.53 -84.72
C SER A 339 -51.90 -31.27 -86.17
N PHE A 340 -51.41 -30.20 -86.79
CA PHE A 340 -51.66 -29.90 -88.21
C PHE A 340 -50.96 -30.93 -89.11
N LEU A 341 -49.70 -31.26 -88.84
CA LEU A 341 -48.96 -32.31 -89.56
C LEU A 341 -49.62 -33.68 -89.41
N ASP A 342 -50.12 -34.04 -88.23
CA ASP A 342 -50.86 -35.28 -88.01
C ASP A 342 -52.20 -35.30 -88.76
N ARG A 343 -52.89 -34.16 -88.83
CA ARG A 343 -54.11 -34.02 -89.63
C ARG A 343 -53.82 -34.16 -91.13
N VAL A 344 -52.83 -33.45 -91.65
CA VAL A 344 -52.40 -33.58 -93.06
C VAL A 344 -51.95 -35.01 -93.36
N ARG A 345 -51.22 -35.66 -92.44
CA ARG A 345 -50.83 -37.06 -92.56
C ARG A 345 -52.07 -37.95 -92.65
N SER A 346 -53.06 -37.79 -91.76
CA SER A 346 -54.32 -38.54 -91.79
C SER A 346 -55.06 -38.36 -93.11
N ASP A 347 -55.24 -37.11 -93.55
CA ASP A 347 -55.95 -36.78 -94.79
C ASP A 347 -55.26 -37.40 -96.03
N VAL A 348 -53.92 -37.41 -96.06
CA VAL A 348 -53.13 -38.05 -97.12
C VAL A 348 -53.26 -39.57 -97.07
N TYR A 349 -53.26 -40.19 -95.87
CA TYR A 349 -53.50 -41.62 -95.74
C TYR A 349 -54.89 -42.00 -96.25
N ASP A 350 -55.92 -41.23 -95.91
CA ASP A 350 -57.29 -41.48 -96.36
C ASP A 350 -57.44 -41.33 -97.89
N ASP A 351 -56.81 -40.34 -98.53
CA ASP A 351 -56.79 -40.21 -100.01
C ASP A 351 -56.07 -41.37 -100.68
N ILE A 352 -54.95 -41.83 -100.12
CA ILE A 352 -54.21 -42.99 -100.65
C ILE A 352 -55.05 -44.27 -100.52
N VAL A 353 -55.69 -44.50 -99.36
CA VAL A 353 -56.55 -45.66 -99.13
C VAL A 353 -57.75 -45.64 -100.05
N THR A 354 -58.44 -44.51 -100.19
CA THR A 354 -59.61 -44.41 -101.08
C THR A 354 -59.26 -44.70 -102.53
N ARG A 355 -58.13 -44.18 -103.04
CA ARG A 355 -57.65 -44.47 -104.41
C ARG A 355 -57.18 -45.91 -104.62
N LEU A 356 -56.77 -46.62 -103.57
CA LEU A 356 -56.39 -48.04 -103.66
C LEU A 356 -57.61 -48.98 -103.57
N THR A 357 -58.73 -48.51 -103.02
CA THR A 357 -59.97 -49.28 -102.86
C THR A 357 -61.04 -49.00 -103.92
N SER A 358 -60.87 -47.94 -104.73
CA SER A 358 -61.64 -47.68 -105.97
C SER A 358 -60.97 -48.31 -107.18
#